data_AF-A0A1H9YTW0-F1
#
_entry.id   AF-A0A1H9YTW0-F1
#
_cell.length_a   1.000
_cell.length_b   1.000
_cell.length_c   1.000
_cell.angle_alpha   90.00
_cell.angle_beta   90.00
_cell.angle_gamma   90.00
#
_symmetry.space_group_name_H-M   'P 1'
#
loop_
_entity.id
_entity.type
_entity.pdbx_description
1 polymer ?
#
loop_
_entity_poly.entity_id
_entity_poly.type
_entity_poly.pdbx_seq_one_letter_code
_entity_poly.pdbx_strand_id
1 'polypeptide(L)'
;MQTSFLLTAGLAAALFITTTSCQRGVAVTTPTDPPQSGNANGVSTPAPTSANTIEPTPNPEPAFSTAKRPAWLEEKIKAHFAAKKANPPIHIYSYIYRGATVYYETAGCCDQFSNLYAADGKLICHPDGGLTGRGDGQCSDFTEKRTEEKLIWEDPR
;
A
#
# COMPACT_ATOMS: atom_id res chain seq x y z
N MET A 1 61.18 -35.91 -0.65
CA MET A 1 60.41 -36.83 -1.50
C MET A 1 59.87 -36.03 -2.68
N GLN A 2 60.56 -36.14 -3.82
CA GLN A 2 60.11 -35.69 -5.13
C GLN A 2 59.20 -36.77 -5.72
N THR A 3 58.09 -36.37 -6.35
CA THR A 3 57.58 -36.98 -7.59
C THR A 3 56.62 -36.01 -8.26
N SER A 4 56.92 -35.75 -9.52
CA SER A 4 56.22 -34.86 -10.45
C SER A 4 55.27 -35.64 -11.38
N PHE A 5 54.42 -34.88 -12.09
CA PHE A 5 53.73 -35.18 -13.38
C PHE A 5 52.61 -36.26 -13.33
N LEU A 6 51.45 -36.10 -13.99
CA LEU A 6 51.24 -35.77 -15.41
C LEU A 6 49.87 -35.10 -15.67
N LEU A 7 49.86 -34.27 -16.72
CA LEU A 7 48.69 -33.79 -17.45
C LEU A 7 47.92 -34.93 -18.15
N THR A 8 46.61 -34.80 -18.28
CA THR A 8 45.87 -35.17 -19.51
C THR A 8 44.74 -34.19 -19.77
N ALA A 9 44.74 -33.69 -21.01
CA ALA A 9 43.71 -32.85 -21.60
C ALA A 9 42.53 -33.70 -22.12
N GLY A 10 41.33 -33.13 -22.11
CA GLY A 10 40.15 -33.71 -22.77
C GLY A 10 39.32 -32.61 -23.43
N LEU A 11 39.41 -32.52 -24.76
CA LEU A 11 38.52 -31.75 -25.63
C LEU A 11 37.17 -32.47 -25.78
N ALA A 12 36.05 -31.73 -25.67
CA ALA A 12 34.80 -31.94 -26.41
C ALA A 12 33.88 -30.72 -26.14
N ALA A 13 33.73 -29.81 -27.09
CA ALA A 13 32.70 -29.78 -28.15
C ALA A 13 31.39 -29.08 -27.72
N ALA A 14 31.28 -27.82 -28.20
CA ALA A 14 30.11 -27.01 -28.57
C ALA A 14 28.71 -27.32 -28.00
N LEU A 15 28.07 -26.27 -27.47
CA LEU A 15 26.76 -25.80 -27.97
C LEU A 15 26.51 -24.34 -27.54
N PHE A 16 26.52 -23.42 -28.50
CA PHE A 16 26.08 -22.03 -28.31
C PHE A 16 24.56 -22.00 -28.21
N ILE A 17 24.02 -21.67 -27.05
CA ILE A 17 22.58 -21.39 -26.88
C ILE A 17 22.41 -19.88 -26.93
N THR A 18 22.17 -19.35 -28.12
CA THR A 18 21.74 -17.95 -28.31
C THR A 18 20.28 -17.85 -27.90
N THR A 19 20.00 -17.36 -26.69
CA THR A 19 18.65 -16.96 -26.30
C THR A 19 18.29 -15.66 -27.00
N THR A 20 17.51 -15.75 -28.08
CA THR A 20 16.86 -14.62 -28.74
C THR A 20 15.83 -14.01 -27.78
N SER A 21 16.22 -12.97 -27.05
CA SER A 21 15.26 -12.10 -26.36
C SER A 21 14.47 -11.31 -27.39
N CYS A 22 13.22 -11.69 -27.63
CA CYS A 22 12.24 -10.83 -28.29
C CYS A 22 11.89 -9.66 -27.37
N GLN A 23 12.66 -8.57 -27.42
CA GLN A 23 12.21 -7.29 -26.88
C GLN A 23 11.09 -6.76 -27.78
N ARG A 24 9.83 -6.99 -27.40
CA ARG A 24 8.70 -6.24 -27.96
C ARG A 24 8.76 -4.82 -27.41
N GLY A 25 9.37 -3.91 -28.17
CA GLY A 25 9.24 -2.48 -27.92
C GLY A 25 7.77 -2.08 -28.05
N VAL A 26 7.18 -1.55 -26.98
CA VAL A 26 5.87 -0.92 -27.01
C VAL A 26 6.10 0.54 -27.39
N ALA A 27 5.77 0.91 -28.63
CA ALA A 27 5.74 2.31 -29.03
C ALA A 27 4.52 2.97 -28.39
N VAL A 28 4.75 3.84 -27.40
CA VAL A 28 3.71 4.70 -26.83
C VAL A 28 3.54 5.89 -27.78
N THR A 29 2.69 5.74 -28.79
CA THR A 29 2.27 6.86 -29.63
C THR A 29 1.07 7.52 -28.95
N THR A 30 1.33 8.41 -27.98
CA THR A 30 0.31 9.33 -27.52
C THR A 30 -0.01 10.27 -28.67
N PRO A 31 -1.25 10.34 -29.17
CA PRO A 31 -1.64 11.40 -30.10
C PRO A 31 -1.45 12.74 -29.37
N THR A 32 -0.45 13.51 -29.81
CA THR A 32 -0.33 14.91 -29.38
C THR A 32 -1.22 15.69 -30.34
N ASP A 33 -2.46 15.96 -29.93
CA ASP A 33 -3.28 16.90 -30.67
C ASP A 33 -2.59 18.27 -30.66
N PRO A 34 -2.47 18.95 -31.82
CA PRO A 34 -1.87 20.27 -31.87
C PRO A 34 -2.71 21.24 -31.02
N PRO A 35 -2.08 22.22 -30.36
CA PRO A 35 -2.81 23.20 -29.57
C PRO A 35 -3.76 23.97 -30.50
N GLN A 36 -5.06 23.87 -30.24
CA GLN A 36 -6.04 24.70 -30.94
C GLN A 36 -5.77 26.17 -30.60
N SER A 37 -5.40 26.95 -31.62
CA SER A 37 -5.41 28.41 -31.56
C SER A 37 -6.85 28.88 -31.39
N GLY A 38 -7.23 29.21 -30.16
CA GLY A 38 -8.54 29.73 -29.79
C GLY A 38 -8.38 31.03 -29.02
N ASN A 39 -8.97 32.10 -29.54
CA ASN A 39 -8.93 33.46 -29.00
C ASN A 39 -9.74 33.52 -27.69
N ALA A 40 -9.07 33.72 -26.54
CA ALA A 40 -9.71 33.81 -25.23
C ALA A 40 -10.27 35.22 -24.98
N ASN A 41 -11.41 35.53 -25.61
CA ASN A 41 -12.23 36.67 -25.23
C ASN A 41 -13.71 36.28 -25.35
N GLY A 42 -14.25 35.74 -24.25
CA GLY A 42 -15.66 35.38 -24.12
C GLY A 42 -15.92 34.84 -22.72
N VAL A 43 -16.52 35.67 -21.87
CA VAL A 43 -17.15 35.23 -20.61
C VAL A 43 -18.25 34.24 -20.99
N SER A 44 -18.22 33.06 -20.37
CA SER A 44 -19.18 31.95 -20.50
C SER A 44 -19.02 31.08 -21.75
N THR A 45 -18.14 30.08 -21.68
CA THR A 45 -18.34 28.81 -22.38
C THR A 45 -19.32 27.98 -21.55
N PRO A 46 -20.55 27.67 -22.01
CA PRO A 46 -21.39 26.70 -21.34
C PRO A 46 -20.69 25.34 -21.39
N ALA A 47 -20.65 24.63 -20.26
CA ALA A 47 -20.18 23.25 -20.24
C ALA A 47 -20.98 22.43 -21.28
N PRO A 48 -20.34 21.54 -22.06
CA PRO A 48 -21.08 20.66 -22.95
C PRO A 48 -22.01 19.78 -22.11
N THR A 49 -23.31 20.01 -22.20
CA THR A 49 -24.33 19.17 -21.59
C THR A 49 -24.35 17.83 -22.32
N SER A 50 -23.57 16.86 -21.83
CA SER A 50 -23.77 15.47 -22.20
C SER A 50 -25.12 15.02 -21.63
N ALA A 51 -26.13 14.92 -22.49
CA ALA A 51 -27.47 14.44 -22.17
C ALA A 51 -27.50 12.95 -21.72
N ASN A 52 -26.34 12.27 -21.70
CA ASN A 52 -26.19 10.90 -21.23
C ASN A 52 -25.27 10.77 -20.01
N THR A 53 -24.98 11.88 -19.32
CA THR A 53 -24.35 11.78 -18.00
C THR A 53 -25.44 11.38 -17.01
N ILE A 54 -25.66 10.08 -16.87
CA ILE A 54 -26.23 9.56 -15.63
C ILE A 54 -25.19 9.95 -14.57
N GLU A 55 -25.50 11.00 -13.81
CA GLU A 55 -24.80 11.27 -12.55
C GLU A 55 -24.74 9.94 -11.82
N PRO A 56 -23.54 9.38 -11.56
CA PRO A 56 -23.46 8.17 -10.77
C PRO A 56 -24.24 8.48 -9.51
N THR A 57 -25.34 7.76 -9.29
CA THR A 57 -26.02 7.80 -8.00
C THR A 57 -24.90 7.67 -6.97
N PRO A 58 -24.77 8.60 -6.01
CA PRO A 58 -23.79 8.45 -4.95
C PRO A 58 -24.01 7.05 -4.41
N ASN A 59 -23.14 6.13 -4.77
CA ASN A 59 -23.02 4.89 -4.05
C ASN A 59 -22.78 5.39 -2.65
N PRO A 60 -23.65 5.12 -1.67
CA PRO A 60 -23.35 5.52 -0.32
C PRO A 60 -21.92 5.03 -0.08
N GLU A 61 -20.97 5.95 0.09
CA GLU A 61 -19.64 5.61 0.57
C GLU A 61 -19.88 4.57 1.64
N PRO A 62 -19.22 3.40 1.59
CA PRO A 62 -19.59 2.29 2.45
C PRO A 62 -19.62 2.83 3.86
N ALA A 63 -20.82 3.06 4.38
CA ALA A 63 -20.99 3.67 5.68
C ALA A 63 -20.33 2.68 6.61
N PHE A 64 -19.16 3.06 7.14
CA PHE A 64 -18.25 2.19 7.87
C PHE A 64 -19.09 1.38 8.84
N SER A 65 -19.28 0.09 8.56
CA SER A 65 -20.28 -0.71 9.27
C SER A 65 -19.80 -0.93 10.70
N THR A 66 -20.22 -0.04 11.61
CA THR A 66 -20.02 -0.14 13.06
C THR A 66 -20.56 -1.45 13.61
N ALA A 67 -21.59 -2.00 12.96
CA ALA A 67 -22.28 -3.22 13.38
C ALA A 67 -21.44 -4.51 13.37
N LYS A 68 -20.19 -4.48 12.86
CA LYS A 68 -19.29 -5.64 12.83
C LYS A 68 -17.95 -5.45 13.56
N ARG A 69 -17.70 -4.30 14.18
CA ARG A 69 -16.40 -4.06 14.84
C ARG A 69 -16.37 -4.71 16.24
N PRO A 70 -15.25 -5.33 16.64
CA PRO A 70 -15.09 -5.81 18.02
C PRO A 70 -15.28 -4.67 19.03
N ALA A 71 -15.87 -4.96 20.20
CA ALA A 71 -16.16 -3.94 21.21
C ALA A 71 -14.91 -3.17 21.66
N TRP A 72 -13.78 -3.86 21.85
CA TRP A 72 -12.49 -3.25 22.20
C TRP A 72 -12.02 -2.23 21.16
N LEU A 73 -12.34 -2.46 19.88
CA LEU A 73 -11.93 -1.59 18.79
C LEU A 73 -12.79 -0.31 18.76
N GLU A 74 -14.09 -0.43 19.05
CA GLU A 74 -14.95 0.73 19.21
C GLU A 74 -14.53 1.61 20.41
N GLU A 75 -14.13 0.98 21.52
CA GLU A 75 -13.59 1.70 22.68
C GLU A 75 -12.31 2.45 22.34
N LYS A 76 -11.41 1.82 21.58
CA LYS A 76 -10.20 2.45 21.07
C LYS A 76 -10.49 3.64 20.15
N ILE A 77 -11.45 3.52 19.24
CA ILE A 77 -11.88 4.60 18.36
C ILE A 77 -12.44 5.78 19.17
N LYS A 78 -13.30 5.50 20.15
CA LYS A 78 -13.83 6.54 21.05
C LYS A 78 -12.72 7.25 21.83
N ALA A 79 -11.69 6.52 22.26
CA ALA A 79 -10.55 7.12 22.94
C ALA A 79 -9.78 8.10 22.04
N HIS A 80 -9.58 7.79 20.76
CA HIS A 80 -8.96 8.71 19.79
C HIS A 80 -9.78 9.98 19.59
N PHE A 81 -11.10 9.85 19.41
CA PHE A 81 -11.99 11.01 19.29
C PHE A 81 -11.97 11.92 20.51
N ALA A 82 -11.82 11.36 21.72
CA ALA A 82 -11.70 12.13 22.95
C ALA A 82 -10.32 12.76 23.14
N ALA A 83 -9.28 12.17 22.55
CA ALA A 83 -7.93 12.70 22.57
C ALA A 83 -7.78 13.95 21.70
N LYS A 84 -6.64 14.63 21.87
CA LYS A 84 -6.24 15.75 21.00
C LYS A 84 -6.14 15.25 19.55
N LYS A 85 -6.67 16.03 18.61
CA LYS A 85 -6.54 15.77 17.18
C LYS A 85 -5.07 15.51 16.80
N ALA A 86 -4.84 14.39 16.12
CA ALA A 86 -3.55 14.02 15.56
C ALA A 86 -3.32 14.68 14.19
N ASN A 87 -2.05 14.80 13.80
CA ASN A 87 -1.65 15.21 12.46
C ASN A 87 -0.35 14.48 12.06
N PRO A 88 -0.39 13.48 11.16
CA PRO A 88 -1.54 13.08 10.33
C PRO A 88 -2.70 12.45 11.14
N PRO A 89 -3.90 12.34 10.53
CA PRO A 89 -5.02 11.60 11.13
C PRO A 89 -4.61 10.17 11.47
N ILE A 90 -5.21 9.63 12.54
CA ILE A 90 -5.03 8.23 12.90
C ILE A 90 -5.90 7.36 11.99
N HIS A 91 -5.31 6.29 11.49
CA HIS A 91 -5.98 5.25 10.72
C HIS A 91 -5.90 3.94 11.47
N ILE A 92 -6.95 3.15 11.34
CA ILE A 92 -7.00 1.77 11.79
C ILE A 92 -7.33 0.91 10.58
N TYR A 93 -6.45 -0.02 10.27
CA TYR A 93 -6.60 -1.00 9.20
C TYR A 93 -6.75 -2.40 9.77
N SER A 94 -7.43 -3.29 9.06
CA SER A 94 -7.33 -4.72 9.27
C SER A 94 -6.50 -5.37 8.18
N TYR A 95 -5.77 -6.42 8.55
CA TYR A 95 -5.00 -7.25 7.63
C TYR A 95 -5.17 -8.73 7.99
N ILE A 96 -4.81 -9.61 7.06
CA ILE A 96 -4.41 -10.97 7.37
C ILE A 96 -2.89 -11.00 7.55
N TYR A 97 -2.44 -11.51 8.69
CA TYR A 97 -1.02 -11.68 9.02
C TYR A 97 -0.84 -12.98 9.77
N ARG A 98 0.11 -13.82 9.31
CA ARG A 98 0.32 -15.18 9.84
C ARG A 98 -0.96 -16.03 9.92
N GLY A 99 -1.86 -15.85 8.94
CA GLY A 99 -3.13 -16.59 8.84
C GLY A 99 -4.24 -16.11 9.80
N ALA A 100 -4.03 -15.03 10.54
CA ALA A 100 -5.02 -14.46 11.45
C ALA A 100 -5.37 -13.01 11.08
N THR A 101 -6.57 -12.58 11.42
CA THR A 101 -6.93 -11.16 11.36
C THR A 101 -6.21 -10.37 12.44
N VAL A 102 -5.58 -9.28 12.04
CA VAL A 102 -4.91 -8.32 12.92
C VAL A 102 -5.38 -6.92 12.60
N TYR A 103 -5.25 -6.02 13.57
CA TYR A 103 -5.59 -4.61 13.44
C TYR A 103 -4.36 -3.75 13.64
N TYR A 104 -4.06 -2.90 12.67
CA TYR A 104 -2.92 -2.00 12.69
C TYR A 104 -3.41 -0.57 12.86
N GLU A 105 -2.91 0.10 13.88
CA GLU A 105 -3.21 1.49 14.25
C GLU A 105 -1.98 2.36 13.96
N THR A 106 -2.14 3.36 13.10
CA THR A 106 -1.07 4.31 12.78
C THR A 106 -0.78 5.22 13.97
N ALA A 107 0.41 5.83 13.96
CA ALA A 107 0.76 6.87 14.91
C ALA A 107 0.71 8.25 14.25
N GLY A 108 0.52 9.29 15.07
CA GLY A 108 0.50 10.68 14.61
C GLY A 108 1.88 11.28 14.32
N CYS A 109 2.97 10.52 14.51
CA CYS A 109 4.33 10.93 14.19
C CYS A 109 5.23 9.71 13.97
N CYS A 110 6.28 9.83 13.16
CA CYS A 110 7.19 8.73 12.85
C CYS A 110 8.13 8.33 14.00
N ASP A 111 8.28 9.17 15.03
CA ASP A 111 9.03 8.84 16.26
C ASP A 111 8.15 8.14 17.32
N GLN A 112 6.85 8.02 17.07
CA GLN A 112 5.89 7.27 17.88
C GLN A 112 5.67 5.90 17.26
N PHE A 113 5.49 4.89 18.11
CA PHE A 113 5.19 3.56 17.64
C PHE A 113 3.75 3.46 17.12
N SER A 114 3.59 2.83 15.96
CA SER A 114 2.31 2.24 15.58
C SER A 114 2.05 0.99 16.40
N ASN A 115 0.81 0.53 16.41
CA ASN A 115 0.40 -0.63 17.21
C ASN A 115 -0.23 -1.69 16.33
N LEU A 116 0.18 -2.95 16.53
CA LEU A 116 -0.45 -4.12 15.92
C LEU A 116 -1.16 -4.95 16.98
N TYR A 117 -2.46 -5.13 16.81
CA TYR A 117 -3.32 -5.88 17.72
C TYR A 117 -3.79 -7.20 17.09
N ALA A 118 -3.92 -8.23 17.91
CA ALA A 118 -4.63 -9.45 17.56
C ALA A 118 -6.14 -9.19 17.44
N ALA A 119 -6.88 -10.15 16.90
CA ALA A 119 -8.33 -10.05 16.72
C ALA A 119 -9.10 -9.81 18.04
N ASP A 120 -8.56 -10.29 19.16
CA ASP A 120 -9.11 -10.12 20.51
C ASP A 120 -8.71 -8.79 21.18
N GLY A 121 -7.90 -7.95 20.52
CA GLY A 121 -7.45 -6.66 21.04
C GLY A 121 -6.14 -6.71 21.81
N LYS A 122 -5.49 -7.86 21.95
CA LYS A 122 -4.16 -7.94 22.57
C LYS A 122 -3.11 -7.26 21.69
N LEU A 123 -2.32 -6.36 22.26
CA LEU A 123 -1.15 -5.78 21.59
C LEU A 123 -0.12 -6.89 21.31
N ILE A 124 0.26 -7.04 20.04
CA ILE A 124 1.27 -7.99 19.57
C ILE A 124 2.64 -7.33 19.60
N CYS A 125 2.77 -6.14 19.01
CA CYS A 125 4.05 -5.47 18.74
C CYS A 125 3.86 -4.06 18.14
N HIS A 126 4.98 -3.39 17.92
CA HIS A 126 5.12 -2.14 17.19
C HIS A 126 5.88 -2.37 15.87
N PRO A 127 5.20 -2.48 14.72
CA PRO A 127 5.87 -2.85 13.47
C PRO A 127 6.67 -1.70 12.84
N ASP A 128 6.35 -0.45 13.16
CA ASP A 128 7.07 0.74 12.69
C ASP A 128 7.06 1.87 13.73
N GLY A 129 7.73 2.97 13.40
CA GLY A 129 7.85 4.13 14.26
C GLY A 129 9.01 4.04 15.25
N GLY A 130 8.97 4.87 16.28
CA GLY A 130 10.07 5.02 17.24
C GLY A 130 11.27 5.78 16.66
N LEU A 131 12.33 5.96 17.46
CA LEU A 131 13.51 6.74 17.06
C LEU A 131 14.18 6.27 15.75
N THR A 132 14.07 4.98 15.44
CA THR A 132 14.65 4.39 14.23
C THR A 132 13.67 4.28 13.07
N GLY A 133 12.38 4.50 13.31
CA GLY A 133 11.29 4.23 12.38
C GLY A 133 11.00 2.74 12.15
N ARG A 134 11.73 1.81 12.80
CA ARG A 134 11.63 0.36 12.58
C ARG A 134 10.79 -0.38 13.62
N GLY A 135 10.10 0.36 14.48
CA GLY A 135 9.30 -0.26 15.53
C GLY A 135 10.14 -0.88 16.64
N ASP A 136 9.59 -1.88 17.32
CA ASP A 136 10.20 -2.59 18.46
C ASP A 136 11.01 -3.84 18.06
N GLY A 137 11.01 -4.18 16.77
CA GLY A 137 11.70 -5.36 16.23
C GLY A 137 10.99 -6.70 16.45
N GLN A 138 9.82 -6.75 17.10
CA GLN A 138 9.06 -7.99 17.33
C GLN A 138 8.29 -8.44 16.08
N CYS A 139 7.95 -7.50 15.19
CA CYS A 139 7.18 -7.73 13.97
C CYS A 139 7.86 -7.15 12.73
N SER A 140 9.17 -7.40 12.58
CA SER A 140 9.98 -6.86 11.48
C SER A 140 9.50 -7.27 10.08
N ASP A 141 8.77 -8.38 9.97
CA ASP A 141 8.24 -8.91 8.70
C ASP A 141 6.77 -8.52 8.44
N PHE A 142 6.15 -7.69 9.31
CA PHE A 142 4.74 -7.34 9.19
C PHE A 142 4.42 -6.64 7.88
N THR A 143 5.20 -5.61 7.52
CA THR A 143 4.98 -4.82 6.30
C THR A 143 5.05 -5.68 5.04
N GLU A 144 5.94 -6.67 5.00
CA GLU A 144 6.15 -7.54 3.84
C GLU A 144 5.11 -8.67 3.75
N LYS A 145 4.63 -9.18 4.89
CA LYS A 145 3.80 -10.39 4.94
C LYS A 145 2.31 -10.14 5.17
N ARG A 146 1.91 -8.92 5.52
CA ARG A 146 0.49 -8.57 5.68
C ARG A 146 -0.22 -8.58 4.33
N THR A 147 -1.45 -9.05 4.30
CA THR A 147 -2.30 -9.08 3.11
C THR A 147 -3.72 -8.60 3.45
N GLU A 148 -4.57 -8.46 2.43
CA GLU A 148 -5.98 -8.06 2.59
C GLU A 148 -6.19 -6.78 3.40
N GLU A 149 -5.43 -5.73 3.06
CA GLU A 149 -5.58 -4.42 3.68
C GLU A 149 -7.01 -3.91 3.52
N LYS A 150 -7.63 -3.53 4.64
CA LYS A 150 -8.96 -2.92 4.69
C LYS A 150 -8.92 -1.78 5.69
N LEU A 151 -9.27 -0.57 5.26
CA LEU A 151 -9.46 0.56 6.17
C LEU A 151 -10.72 0.30 7.02
N ILE A 152 -10.54 0.27 8.34
CA ILE A 152 -11.62 0.04 9.31
C ILE A 152 -12.14 1.36 9.86
N TRP A 153 -11.23 2.32 10.10
CA TRP A 153 -11.57 3.64 10.61
C TRP A 153 -10.46 4.64 10.32
N GLU A 154 -10.85 5.89 10.12
CA GLU A 154 -9.99 7.06 10.00
C GLU A 154 -10.56 8.16 10.90
N ASP A 155 -9.72 8.88 11.64
CA ASP A 155 -10.13 10.06 12.40
C ASP A 155 -10.62 11.16 11.44
N PRO A 156 -11.91 11.52 11.44
CA PRO A 156 -12.47 12.46 10.46
C PRO A 156 -12.17 13.93 10.80
N ARG A 157 -11.46 14.22 11.91
CA ARG A 157 -11.28 15.58 12.42
C ARG A 157 -10.16 16.34 11.75
#